data_AF-A0AAV5TLB8-F1
#
_entry.id   AF-A0AAV5TLB8-F1
#
_cell.length_a   1.000
_cell.length_b   1.000
_cell.length_c   1.000
_cell.angle_alpha   90.00
_cell.angle_beta   90.00
_cell.angle_gamma   90.00
#
_symmetry.space_group_name_H-M   'P 1'
#
loop_
_entity.id
_entity.type
_entity.pdbx_description
1 polymer ?
#
loop_
_entity_poly.entity_id
_entity_poly.type
_entity_poly.pdbx_seq_one_letter_code
_entity_poly.pdbx_strand_id
1 'polypeptide(L)'
;MLSSVDLPVEETATKTRRTPKEFFVKYFLAGQKTHEDEVESGVASPFDNFVAKYRKAIGILIPMIFVQTFYWLLAFENGFWRLFATRYEMSLVMMFGAAVGGATAEGGGAIAFPVLTLAFKVPATTARDFAFMIQTVGMNSAAITVLLMGLLVEKHTLILASIGGSVGTILCLEFLDHRLPPDLKKMIFVSVFFSFAIALFLLNSDKKRKTFDKIQNFDLKKSILLVIVGFVGGVFSGISGSGLDVFSFSVITLLFRVNEKVATPTTVSLAGINSAVGFFWRHQMQHAIQPLAWEYFAVCVPIVSIFAPLGSFISSHFHRQTLAIFIYILETVAIVSAFVIIQPDLTLSIISVSFVVVGFLFYYLLAFLGRRFISQEHFDSFGCMDDSICPLGPLILGYSADYFPYIYKQDNGQFNGVFYDLYRVIAKDEGCDGLELRKFPAQRISSEYEVFDGAIDRREVLTAIDTSFLRPTDLKRYRHSTTALTTKMMFMEQQKDDGLTSDISFYAMFPANIFILLVVVWLIYSSLEYLHHR
;
A
#
# COMPACT_ATOMS: atom_id res chain seq x y z
N MET A 1 -46.82 18.75 -33.80
CA MET A 1 -46.85 18.06 -32.49
C MET A 1 -45.85 16.94 -32.53
N LEU A 2 -44.88 16.95 -31.61
CA LEU A 2 -43.83 15.96 -31.25
C LEU A 2 -42.56 16.78 -30.94
N SER A 3 -42.52 17.44 -29.78
CA SER A 3 -42.00 16.89 -28.50
C SER A 3 -40.47 17.02 -28.43
N SER A 4 -40.03 18.18 -27.94
CA SER A 4 -38.67 18.46 -27.49
C SER A 4 -38.27 17.51 -26.36
N VAL A 5 -37.26 16.69 -26.59
CA VAL A 5 -36.59 15.92 -25.53
C VAL A 5 -35.29 16.63 -25.21
N ASP A 6 -35.32 17.44 -24.16
CA ASP A 6 -34.13 18.01 -23.53
C ASP A 6 -33.31 16.87 -22.90
N LEU A 7 -32.09 16.70 -23.37
CA LEU A 7 -31.07 15.87 -22.73
C LEU A 7 -30.43 16.69 -21.59
N PRO A 8 -30.27 16.14 -20.37
CA PRO A 8 -29.72 16.89 -19.27
C PRO A 8 -28.22 17.16 -19.49
N VAL A 9 -27.85 18.43 -19.37
CA VAL A 9 -26.48 18.91 -19.29
C VAL A 9 -25.87 18.38 -17.99
N GLU A 10 -24.88 17.50 -18.10
CA GLU A 10 -24.11 17.00 -16.96
C GLU A 10 -23.15 18.11 -16.51
N GLU A 11 -23.58 18.89 -15.51
CA GLU A 11 -22.77 19.90 -14.85
C GLU A 11 -21.47 19.29 -14.32
N THR A 12 -20.37 19.94 -14.68
CA THR A 12 -19.02 19.73 -14.16
C THR A 12 -19.01 19.67 -12.64
N ALA A 13 -18.86 18.47 -12.07
CA ALA A 13 -18.69 18.27 -10.64
C ALA A 13 -17.37 18.90 -10.15
N THR A 14 -17.46 20.14 -9.68
CA THR A 14 -16.49 20.77 -8.78
C THR A 14 -16.24 19.83 -7.59
N LYS A 15 -14.96 19.52 -7.30
CA LYS A 15 -14.53 18.72 -6.15
C LYS A 15 -14.99 19.36 -4.83
N THR A 16 -16.17 18.99 -4.37
CA THR A 16 -16.66 19.31 -3.03
C THR A 16 -15.87 18.54 -1.98
N ARG A 17 -15.52 19.24 -0.90
CA ARG A 17 -14.84 18.71 0.28
C ARG A 17 -15.75 17.60 0.86
N ARG A 18 -15.28 16.34 0.86
CA ARG A 18 -16.06 15.17 1.28
C ARG A 18 -16.74 15.39 2.63
N THR A 19 -18.00 15.00 2.74
CA THR A 19 -18.75 15.12 3.99
C THR A 19 -18.16 14.19 5.08
N PRO A 20 -18.30 14.52 6.38
CA PRO A 20 -17.80 13.68 7.47
C PRO A 20 -18.41 12.27 7.46
N LYS A 21 -19.62 12.10 6.91
CA LYS A 21 -20.28 10.80 6.74
C LYS A 21 -19.64 9.97 5.61
N GLU A 22 -19.31 10.57 4.48
CA GLU A 22 -18.56 9.90 3.40
C GLU A 22 -17.10 9.60 3.80
N PHE A 23 -16.52 10.47 4.62
CA PHE A 23 -15.25 10.19 5.29
C PHE A 23 -15.42 8.99 6.24
N PHE A 24 -16.44 8.96 7.08
CA PHE A 24 -16.67 7.83 7.98
C PHE A 24 -16.90 6.52 7.23
N VAL A 25 -17.75 6.50 6.20
CA VAL A 25 -18.02 5.31 5.40
C VAL A 25 -16.76 4.83 4.65
N LYS A 26 -15.97 5.74 4.08
CA LYS A 26 -14.71 5.38 3.43
C LYS A 26 -13.63 4.90 4.41
N TYR A 27 -13.61 5.44 5.63
CA TYR A 27 -12.56 5.17 6.62
C TYR A 27 -12.91 4.05 7.63
N PHE A 28 -14.19 3.70 7.79
CA PHE A 28 -14.67 2.72 8.77
C PHE A 28 -15.52 1.57 8.17
N LEU A 29 -15.85 1.59 6.87
CA LEU A 29 -16.65 0.54 6.21
C LEU A 29 -16.01 -0.06 4.95
N ALA A 30 -14.74 0.23 4.67
CA ALA A 30 -14.04 -0.31 3.50
C ALA A 30 -13.59 -1.76 3.76
N GLY A 31 -14.54 -2.70 3.66
CA GLY A 31 -14.36 -4.13 3.88
C GLY A 31 -13.14 -4.76 3.16
N GLN A 32 -12.57 -5.79 3.78
CA GLN A 32 -11.45 -6.59 3.24
C GLN A 32 -11.91 -7.46 2.05
N LYS A 33 -11.01 -7.77 1.11
CA LYS A 33 -11.29 -8.72 0.02
C LYS A 33 -11.36 -10.14 0.59
N THR A 34 -12.52 -10.77 0.51
CA THR A 34 -12.74 -12.18 0.87
C THR A 34 -12.56 -13.07 -0.37
N HIS A 35 -12.32 -14.37 -0.15
CA HIS A 35 -12.16 -15.40 -1.19
C HIS A 35 -13.37 -15.60 -2.14
N GLU A 36 -14.42 -14.79 -2.00
CA GLU A 36 -15.71 -14.90 -2.73
C GLU A 36 -15.70 -14.22 -4.11
N ASP A 37 -14.63 -13.51 -4.50
CA ASP A 37 -14.50 -13.01 -5.87
C ASP A 37 -14.09 -14.12 -6.88
N GLU A 38 -13.94 -15.39 -6.44
CA GLU A 38 -13.47 -16.52 -7.29
C GLU A 38 -14.34 -17.79 -7.30
N VAL A 39 -15.49 -17.87 -6.62
CA VAL A 39 -16.30 -19.11 -6.62
C VAL A 39 -17.76 -18.87 -6.99
N GLU A 40 -18.06 -19.08 -8.26
CA GLU A 40 -19.42 -19.29 -8.77
C GLU A 40 -19.96 -20.67 -8.36
N SER A 41 -21.23 -20.65 -7.91
CA SER A 41 -22.25 -21.69 -8.03
C SER A 41 -21.89 -23.16 -7.71
N GLY A 42 -22.26 -23.58 -6.51
CA GLY A 42 -22.59 -24.97 -6.17
C GLY A 42 -23.75 -25.00 -5.18
N VAL A 43 -24.60 -26.04 -5.23
CA VAL A 43 -25.76 -26.22 -4.34
C VAL A 43 -25.28 -26.34 -2.89
N ALA A 44 -25.24 -25.21 -2.17
CA ALA A 44 -24.75 -25.13 -0.80
C ALA A 44 -25.78 -25.76 0.15
N SER A 45 -25.31 -26.63 1.06
CA SER A 45 -26.17 -27.23 2.09
C SER A 45 -26.74 -26.14 3.01
N PRO A 46 -27.84 -26.39 3.76
CA PRO A 46 -28.37 -25.44 4.73
C PRO A 46 -27.33 -25.01 5.77
N PHE A 47 -26.39 -25.91 6.08
CA PHE A 47 -25.26 -25.64 6.96
C PHE A 47 -24.24 -24.69 6.32
N ASP A 48 -23.90 -24.88 5.04
CA ASP A 48 -22.99 -23.98 4.32
C ASP A 48 -23.57 -22.56 4.20
N ASN A 49 -24.88 -22.44 3.96
CA ASN A 49 -25.57 -21.16 3.95
C ASN A 49 -25.59 -20.48 5.33
N PHE A 50 -25.73 -21.26 6.41
CA PHE A 50 -25.64 -20.74 7.79
C PHE A 50 -24.21 -20.28 8.12
N VAL A 51 -23.21 -21.09 7.77
CA VAL A 51 -21.79 -20.79 7.97
C VAL A 51 -21.37 -19.57 7.16
N ALA A 52 -21.82 -19.43 5.91
CA ALA A 52 -21.58 -18.24 5.10
C ALA A 52 -22.23 -16.99 5.72
N LYS A 53 -23.47 -17.08 6.19
CA LYS A 53 -24.20 -15.97 6.80
C LYS A 53 -23.57 -15.47 8.11
N TYR A 54 -23.06 -16.38 8.94
CA TYR A 54 -22.49 -16.05 10.25
C TYR A 54 -20.97 -16.22 10.33
N ARG A 55 -20.29 -16.34 9.19
CA ARG A 55 -18.85 -16.65 9.07
C ARG A 55 -17.97 -15.80 9.98
N LYS A 56 -18.28 -14.50 10.04
CA LYS A 56 -17.55 -13.52 10.86
C LYS A 56 -17.73 -13.76 12.36
N ALA A 57 -18.95 -14.05 12.80
CA ALA A 57 -19.24 -14.33 14.21
C ALA A 57 -18.66 -15.70 14.62
N ILE A 58 -18.82 -16.71 13.76
CA ILE A 58 -18.27 -18.05 13.96
C ILE A 58 -16.73 -17.99 14.07
N GLY A 59 -16.08 -17.23 13.19
CA GLY A 59 -14.63 -17.06 13.18
C GLY A 59 -14.06 -16.47 14.48
N ILE A 60 -14.79 -15.57 15.14
CA ILE A 60 -14.39 -14.98 16.43
C ILE A 60 -14.73 -15.92 17.59
N LEU A 61 -15.93 -16.49 17.59
CA LEU A 61 -16.44 -17.27 18.72
C LEU A 61 -15.73 -18.62 18.89
N ILE A 62 -15.34 -19.30 17.81
CA ILE A 62 -14.67 -20.61 17.90
C ILE A 62 -13.37 -20.55 18.71
N PRO A 63 -12.35 -19.74 18.33
CA PRO A 63 -11.11 -19.69 19.09
C PRO A 63 -11.32 -19.13 20.50
N MET A 64 -12.24 -18.17 20.67
CA MET A 64 -12.62 -17.65 21.98
C MET A 64 -13.16 -18.75 22.89
N ILE A 65 -14.21 -19.47 22.47
CA ILE A 65 -14.84 -20.52 23.29
C ILE A 65 -13.83 -21.61 23.59
N PHE A 66 -13.02 -22.02 22.62
CA PHE A 66 -11.98 -23.03 22.81
C PHE A 66 -11.02 -22.62 23.92
N VAL A 67 -10.37 -21.46 23.81
CA VAL A 67 -9.38 -21.01 24.80
C VAL A 67 -10.02 -20.77 26.16
N GLN A 68 -11.19 -20.13 26.22
CA GLN A 68 -11.91 -19.84 27.46
C GLN A 68 -12.28 -21.12 28.20
N THR A 69 -12.74 -22.15 27.49
CA THR A 69 -13.14 -23.42 28.11
C THR A 69 -11.95 -24.07 28.80
N PHE A 70 -10.82 -24.24 28.11
CA PHE A 70 -9.62 -24.83 28.71
C PHE A 70 -9.02 -23.96 29.82
N TYR A 71 -9.01 -22.65 29.62
CA TYR A 71 -8.49 -21.72 30.61
C TYR A 71 -9.27 -21.78 31.93
N TRP A 72 -10.61 -21.76 31.89
CA TRP A 72 -11.41 -21.77 33.11
C TRP A 72 -11.35 -23.10 33.86
N LEU A 73 -11.22 -24.22 33.14
CA LEU A 73 -10.94 -25.53 33.76
C LEU A 73 -9.61 -25.49 34.53
N LEU A 74 -8.54 -25.00 33.90
CA LEU A 74 -7.23 -24.86 34.53
C LEU A 74 -7.22 -23.85 35.67
N ALA A 75 -7.96 -22.75 35.54
CA ALA A 75 -8.05 -21.70 36.54
C ALA A 75 -8.77 -22.19 37.81
N PHE A 76 -9.79 -23.03 37.67
CA PHE A 76 -10.49 -23.63 38.81
C PHE A 76 -9.59 -24.61 39.57
N GLU A 77 -8.86 -25.46 38.85
CA GLU A 77 -7.94 -26.44 39.46
C GLU A 77 -6.73 -25.77 40.15
N ASN A 78 -6.10 -24.79 39.49
CA ASN A 78 -4.86 -24.16 39.97
C ASN A 78 -5.09 -22.86 40.76
N GLY A 79 -6.34 -22.42 40.92
CA GLY A 79 -6.69 -21.22 41.68
C GLY A 79 -6.20 -19.91 41.05
N PHE A 80 -6.05 -19.84 39.71
CA PHE A 80 -5.54 -18.64 39.01
C PHE A 80 -6.39 -17.39 39.24
N TRP A 81 -7.66 -17.55 39.62
CA TRP A 81 -8.56 -16.47 40.03
C TRP A 81 -7.96 -15.53 41.08
N ARG A 82 -7.12 -16.05 41.98
CA ARG A 82 -6.46 -15.25 43.02
C ARG A 82 -5.45 -14.26 42.45
N LEU A 83 -4.83 -14.57 41.31
CA LEU A 83 -3.84 -13.71 40.65
C LEU A 83 -4.47 -12.44 40.07
N PHE A 84 -5.77 -12.47 39.74
CA PHE A 84 -6.47 -11.25 39.30
C PHE A 84 -6.51 -10.18 40.39
N ALA A 85 -6.50 -10.54 41.68
CA ALA A 85 -6.50 -9.55 42.75
C ALA A 85 -5.18 -8.74 42.82
N THR A 86 -4.07 -9.30 42.32
CA THR A 86 -2.74 -8.71 42.46
C THR A 86 -2.10 -8.28 41.13
N ARG A 87 -2.60 -8.78 39.98
CA ARG A 87 -1.99 -8.59 38.66
C ARG A 87 -2.96 -8.12 37.55
N TYR A 88 -4.15 -7.64 37.90
CA TYR A 88 -5.18 -7.24 36.91
C TYR A 88 -4.71 -6.11 35.97
N GLU A 89 -3.71 -5.33 36.35
CA GLU A 89 -3.17 -4.23 35.55
C GLU A 89 -2.68 -4.74 34.19
N MET A 90 -2.07 -5.92 34.16
CA MET A 90 -1.59 -6.50 32.91
C MET A 90 -2.74 -7.01 32.02
N SER A 91 -3.84 -7.46 32.62
CA SER A 91 -5.07 -7.81 31.87
C SER A 91 -5.64 -6.58 31.15
N LEU A 92 -5.63 -5.40 31.80
CA LEU A 92 -6.08 -4.15 31.18
C LEU A 92 -5.14 -3.72 30.04
N VAL A 93 -3.82 -3.78 30.25
CA VAL A 93 -2.85 -3.49 29.20
C VAL A 93 -3.04 -4.42 28.00
N MET A 94 -3.22 -5.72 28.25
CA MET A 94 -3.38 -6.71 27.19
C MET A 94 -4.74 -6.70 26.50
N MET A 95 -5.75 -6.05 27.08
CA MET A 95 -6.99 -5.74 26.37
C MET A 95 -6.72 -4.89 25.14
N PHE A 96 -5.97 -3.80 25.32
CA PHE A 96 -5.53 -2.93 24.22
C PHE A 96 -4.43 -3.59 23.39
N GLY A 97 -3.46 -4.23 24.07
CA GLY A 97 -2.37 -4.99 23.48
C GLY A 97 -2.82 -5.99 22.42
N ALA A 98 -3.77 -6.85 22.80
CA ALA A 98 -4.31 -7.87 21.92
C ALA A 98 -5.19 -7.30 20.81
N ALA A 99 -6.02 -6.30 21.10
CA ALA A 99 -6.86 -5.66 20.09
C ALA A 99 -6.02 -5.00 18.98
N VAL A 100 -4.98 -4.25 19.35
CA VAL A 100 -4.07 -3.63 18.38
C VAL A 100 -3.24 -4.70 17.68
N GLY A 101 -2.69 -5.65 18.42
CA GLY A 101 -1.86 -6.71 17.87
C GLY A 101 -2.60 -7.59 16.86
N GLY A 102 -3.89 -7.87 17.08
CA GLY A 102 -4.73 -8.56 16.12
C GLY A 102 -5.16 -7.69 14.94
N ALA A 103 -5.22 -6.37 15.13
CA ALA A 103 -5.63 -5.41 14.10
C ALA A 103 -4.48 -4.97 13.17
N THR A 104 -3.23 -5.12 13.61
CA THR A 104 -2.02 -4.59 12.97
C THR A 104 -0.98 -5.68 12.75
N ALA A 105 0.12 -5.34 12.09
CA ALA A 105 1.20 -6.28 11.76
C ALA A 105 2.31 -6.37 12.82
N GLU A 106 2.10 -5.78 14.01
CA GLU A 106 3.11 -5.69 15.09
C GLU A 106 2.95 -6.75 16.18
N GLY A 107 1.80 -7.43 16.19
CA GLY A 107 1.44 -8.41 17.19
C GLY A 107 1.19 -7.81 18.58
N GLY A 108 0.74 -8.63 19.53
CA GLY A 108 0.48 -8.18 20.90
C GLY A 108 1.76 -7.87 21.70
N GLY A 109 2.89 -8.43 21.27
CA GLY A 109 4.19 -8.24 21.91
C GLY A 109 4.70 -6.79 21.82
N ALA A 110 4.32 -6.06 20.77
CA ALA A 110 4.70 -4.67 20.54
C ALA A 110 4.27 -3.73 21.67
N ILE A 111 3.10 -4.00 22.26
CA ILE A 111 2.56 -3.22 23.38
C ILE A 111 3.01 -3.80 24.72
N ALA A 112 3.01 -5.14 24.83
CA ALA A 112 3.34 -5.82 26.07
C ALA A 112 4.77 -5.52 26.54
N PHE A 113 5.75 -5.59 25.63
CA PHE A 113 7.16 -5.43 25.95
C PHE A 113 7.53 -4.05 26.52
N PRO A 114 7.21 -2.90 25.87
CA PRO A 114 7.55 -1.59 26.41
C PRO A 114 6.78 -1.28 27.68
N VAL A 115 5.52 -1.69 27.81
CA VAL A 115 4.75 -1.48 29.04
C VAL A 115 5.35 -2.27 30.21
N LEU A 116 5.68 -3.54 30.01
CA LEU A 116 6.31 -4.36 31.05
C LEU A 116 7.70 -3.82 31.44
N THR A 117 8.52 -3.46 30.45
CA THR A 117 9.92 -3.09 30.70
C THR A 117 10.10 -1.65 31.18
N LEU A 118 9.25 -0.71 30.74
CA LEU A 118 9.35 0.72 31.06
C LEU A 118 8.40 1.11 32.19
N ALA A 119 7.13 0.72 32.14
CA ALA A 119 6.15 1.12 33.16
C ALA A 119 6.23 0.22 34.40
N PHE A 120 6.22 -1.11 34.22
CA PHE A 120 6.29 -2.06 35.33
C PHE A 120 7.71 -2.45 35.75
N LYS A 121 8.73 -1.92 35.06
CA LYS A 121 10.16 -2.14 35.34
C LYS A 121 10.55 -3.63 35.43
N VAL A 122 9.84 -4.48 34.69
CA VAL A 122 10.11 -5.92 34.58
C VAL A 122 11.37 -6.14 33.72
N PRO A 123 12.23 -7.13 34.04
CA PRO A 123 13.40 -7.43 33.21
C PRO A 123 13.02 -7.74 31.76
N ALA A 124 13.84 -7.29 30.81
CA ALA A 124 13.60 -7.46 29.38
C ALA A 124 13.46 -8.93 28.95
N THR A 125 14.20 -9.83 29.59
CA THR A 125 14.12 -11.29 29.33
C THR A 125 12.76 -11.86 29.74
N THR A 126 12.23 -11.44 30.90
CA THR A 126 10.90 -11.84 31.38
C THR A 126 9.79 -11.27 30.52
N ALA A 127 9.94 -10.01 30.08
CA ALA A 127 8.99 -9.37 29.18
C ALA A 127 8.96 -10.06 27.80
N ARG A 128 10.13 -10.45 27.27
CA ARG A 128 10.24 -11.26 26.04
C ARG A 128 9.55 -12.61 26.20
N ASP A 129 9.82 -13.33 27.29
CA ASP A 129 9.22 -14.64 27.54
C ASP A 129 7.69 -14.52 27.63
N PHE A 130 7.19 -13.52 28.36
CA PHE A 130 5.77 -13.20 28.41
C PHE A 130 5.20 -12.88 27.02
N ALA A 131 5.92 -12.10 26.19
CA ALA A 131 5.48 -11.77 24.83
C ALA A 131 5.35 -13.01 23.94
N PHE A 132 6.26 -14.00 24.03
CA PHE A 132 6.09 -15.28 23.34
C PHE A 132 4.90 -16.08 23.84
N MET A 133 4.73 -16.17 25.15
CA MET A 133 3.61 -16.89 25.77
C MET A 133 2.27 -16.31 25.33
N ILE A 134 2.09 -15.00 25.49
CA ILE A 134 0.81 -14.35 25.24
C ILE A 134 0.43 -14.31 23.76
N GLN A 135 1.42 -14.16 22.86
CA GLN A 135 1.18 -14.21 21.43
C GLN A 135 0.86 -15.62 20.94
N THR A 136 1.41 -16.66 21.57
CA THR A 136 1.05 -18.05 21.25
C THR A 136 -0.44 -18.29 21.43
N VAL A 137 -1.08 -17.64 22.41
CA VAL A 137 -2.54 -17.71 22.58
C VAL A 137 -3.25 -16.70 21.69
N GLY A 138 -2.86 -15.42 21.75
CA GLY A 138 -3.56 -14.35 21.07
C GLY A 138 -3.45 -14.38 19.56
N MET A 139 -2.22 -14.40 19.03
CA MET A 139 -1.98 -14.32 17.58
C MET A 139 -2.43 -15.59 16.88
N ASN A 140 -2.35 -16.77 17.53
CA ASN A 140 -2.95 -17.99 16.96
C ASN A 140 -4.49 -17.97 17.02
N SER A 141 -5.10 -17.39 18.06
CA SER A 141 -6.56 -17.17 18.08
C SER A 141 -6.99 -16.25 16.94
N ALA A 142 -6.26 -15.15 16.72
CA ALA A 142 -6.47 -14.24 15.61
C ALA A 142 -6.23 -14.92 14.25
N ALA A 143 -5.18 -15.72 14.11
CA ALA A 143 -4.88 -16.47 12.88
C ALA A 143 -5.99 -17.48 12.54
N ILE A 144 -6.53 -18.19 13.53
CA ILE A 144 -7.70 -19.07 13.35
C ILE A 144 -8.91 -18.24 12.89
N THR A 145 -9.18 -17.08 13.50
CA THR A 145 -10.24 -16.18 13.06
C THR A 145 -10.05 -15.72 11.61
N VAL A 146 -8.83 -15.34 11.23
CA VAL A 146 -8.45 -14.97 9.86
C VAL A 146 -8.75 -16.10 8.87
N LEU A 147 -8.36 -17.34 9.21
CA LEU A 147 -8.60 -18.53 8.39
C LEU A 147 -10.10 -18.81 8.25
N LEU A 148 -10.86 -18.80 9.35
CA LEU A 148 -12.29 -19.05 9.36
C LEU A 148 -13.08 -17.96 8.61
N MET A 149 -12.65 -16.70 8.69
CA MET A 149 -13.22 -15.59 7.94
C MET A 149 -12.90 -15.65 6.43
N GLY A 150 -11.96 -16.51 5.99
CA GLY A 150 -11.58 -16.62 4.59
C GLY A 150 -10.80 -15.42 4.07
N LEU A 151 -10.05 -14.75 4.95
CA LEU A 151 -9.17 -13.67 4.55
C LEU A 151 -7.99 -14.23 3.75
N LEU A 152 -7.60 -13.51 2.71
CA LEU A 152 -6.47 -13.90 1.86
C LEU A 152 -5.16 -13.82 2.66
N VAL A 153 -4.34 -14.87 2.54
CA VAL A 153 -3.02 -14.99 3.17
C VAL A 153 -2.02 -15.42 2.11
N GLU A 154 -0.84 -14.81 2.14
CA GLU A 154 0.25 -15.14 1.23
C GLU A 154 1.02 -16.36 1.77
N LYS A 155 0.73 -17.53 1.18
CA LYS A 155 1.19 -18.83 1.69
C LYS A 155 2.71 -19.01 1.60
N HIS A 156 3.36 -18.46 0.57
CA HIS A 156 4.81 -18.64 0.39
C HIS A 156 5.59 -17.95 1.50
N THR A 157 5.24 -16.70 1.80
CA THR A 157 5.79 -15.93 2.93
C THR A 157 5.48 -16.63 4.23
N LEU A 158 4.24 -17.08 4.45
CA LEU A 158 3.86 -17.76 5.68
C LEU A 158 4.76 -18.97 5.96
N ILE A 159 5.01 -19.82 4.96
CA ILE A 159 5.81 -21.04 5.15
C ILE A 159 7.30 -20.72 5.25
N LEU A 160 7.85 -19.99 4.28
CA LEU A 160 9.29 -19.77 4.18
C LEU A 160 9.83 -18.83 5.27
N ALA A 161 9.10 -17.76 5.58
CA ALA A 161 9.49 -16.87 6.65
C ALA A 161 9.32 -17.53 8.03
N SER A 162 8.35 -18.44 8.21
CA SER A 162 8.25 -19.24 9.46
C SER A 162 9.46 -20.14 9.67
N ILE A 163 9.93 -20.80 8.61
CA ILE A 163 11.12 -21.68 8.70
C ILE A 163 12.35 -20.86 9.08
N GLY A 164 12.63 -19.78 8.35
CA GLY A 164 13.72 -18.87 8.68
C GLY A 164 13.58 -18.29 10.08
N GLY A 165 12.38 -17.85 10.43
CA GLY A 165 12.03 -17.27 11.72
C GLY A 165 12.26 -18.16 12.92
N SER A 166 11.84 -19.41 12.80
CA SER A 166 12.03 -20.41 13.83
C SER A 166 13.53 -20.61 14.10
N VAL A 167 14.32 -20.75 13.05
CA VAL A 167 15.78 -20.90 13.16
C VAL A 167 16.42 -19.63 13.75
N GLY A 168 16.06 -18.45 13.26
CA GLY A 168 16.58 -17.17 13.74
C GLY A 168 16.26 -16.91 15.22
N THR A 169 15.02 -17.23 15.64
CA THR A 169 14.59 -17.12 17.04
C THR A 169 15.40 -18.06 17.92
N ILE A 170 15.53 -19.34 17.55
CA ILE A 170 16.30 -20.33 18.32
C ILE A 170 17.77 -19.93 18.45
N LEU A 171 18.43 -19.56 17.34
CA LEU A 171 19.84 -19.13 17.38
C LEU A 171 20.04 -17.88 18.23
N CYS A 172 19.10 -16.93 18.19
CA CYS A 172 19.17 -15.76 19.05
C CYS A 172 19.04 -16.13 20.53
N LEU A 173 18.07 -16.98 20.88
CA LEU A 173 17.84 -17.43 22.26
C LEU A 173 19.01 -18.20 22.86
N GLU A 174 19.71 -19.02 22.05
CA GLU A 174 20.87 -19.79 22.50
C GLU A 174 22.15 -18.95 22.57
N PHE A 175 22.45 -18.17 21.52
CA PHE A 175 23.79 -17.59 21.36
C PHE A 175 23.87 -16.08 21.59
N LEU A 176 22.80 -15.33 21.27
CA LEU A 176 22.85 -13.87 21.24
C LEU A 176 22.24 -13.24 22.51
N ASP A 177 21.15 -13.79 23.02
CA ASP A 177 20.36 -13.19 24.07
C ASP A 177 21.16 -12.93 25.36
N HIS A 178 22.00 -13.89 25.76
CA HIS A 178 22.84 -13.78 26.97
C HIS A 178 23.95 -12.74 26.84
N ARG A 179 24.32 -12.35 25.62
CA ARG A 179 25.40 -11.38 25.36
C ARG A 179 24.92 -9.92 25.36
N LEU A 180 23.62 -9.69 25.31
CA LEU A 180 23.03 -8.36 25.25
C LEU A 180 22.64 -7.86 26.64
N PRO A 181 23.12 -6.70 27.10
CA PRO A 181 22.68 -6.13 28.36
C PRO A 181 21.19 -5.71 28.30
N PRO A 182 20.47 -5.71 29.43
CA PRO A 182 19.03 -5.45 29.46
C PRO A 182 18.61 -4.13 28.83
N ASP A 183 19.35 -3.05 29.07
CA ASP A 183 19.01 -1.72 28.54
C ASP A 183 19.23 -1.65 27.03
N LEU A 184 20.23 -2.36 26.50
CA LEU A 184 20.42 -2.50 25.06
C LEU A 184 19.25 -3.25 24.41
N LYS A 185 18.70 -4.30 25.04
CA LYS A 185 17.52 -5.00 24.51
C LYS A 185 16.32 -4.06 24.40
N LYS A 186 16.07 -3.24 25.43
CA LYS A 186 14.98 -2.24 25.43
C LYS A 186 15.18 -1.21 24.33
N MET A 187 16.41 -0.69 24.17
CA MET A 187 16.72 0.33 23.16
C MET A 187 16.67 -0.22 21.74
N ILE A 188 17.14 -1.46 21.50
CA ILE A 188 17.00 -2.13 20.20
C ILE A 188 15.53 -2.27 19.85
N PHE A 189 14.70 -2.75 20.77
CA PHE A 189 13.27 -2.92 20.55
C PHE A 189 12.59 -1.61 20.10
N VAL A 190 12.69 -0.54 20.89
CA VAL A 190 12.03 0.72 20.55
C VAL A 190 12.59 1.36 19.27
N SER A 191 13.88 1.16 18.97
CA SER A 191 14.50 1.70 17.75
C SER A 191 14.03 0.95 16.50
N VAL A 192 13.93 -0.37 16.56
CA VAL A 192 13.49 -1.21 15.43
C VAL A 192 12.01 -0.96 15.14
N PHE A 193 11.15 -0.94 16.16
CA PHE A 193 9.73 -0.68 15.95
C PHE A 193 9.46 0.78 15.53
N PHE A 194 10.21 1.76 16.04
CA PHE A 194 10.14 3.13 15.52
C PHE A 194 10.58 3.21 14.04
N SER A 195 11.64 2.47 13.65
CA SER A 195 12.03 2.40 12.24
C SER A 195 10.94 1.78 11.35
N PHE A 196 10.16 0.84 11.89
CA PHE A 196 8.99 0.29 11.20
C PHE A 196 7.87 1.32 11.03
N ALA A 197 7.59 2.16 12.03
CA ALA A 197 6.67 3.28 11.86
C ALA A 197 7.09 4.19 10.69
N ILE A 198 8.40 4.43 10.52
CA ILE A 198 8.92 5.15 9.36
C ILE A 198 8.71 4.36 8.05
N ALA A 199 8.93 3.04 8.05
CA ALA A 199 8.65 2.18 6.90
C ALA A 199 7.19 2.29 6.44
N LEU A 200 6.24 2.23 7.38
CA LEU A 200 4.82 2.42 7.13
C LEU A 200 4.51 3.84 6.62
N PHE A 201 5.20 4.86 7.13
CA PHE A 201 5.06 6.23 6.65
C PHE A 201 5.51 6.39 5.19
N LEU A 202 6.65 5.79 4.83
CA LEU A 202 7.12 5.74 3.44
C LEU A 202 6.12 4.99 2.54
N LEU A 203 5.59 3.87 3.02
CA LEU A 203 4.58 3.06 2.34
C LEU A 203 3.29 3.85 2.06
N ASN A 204 2.83 4.63 3.05
CA ASN A 204 1.60 5.43 2.96
C ASN A 204 1.75 6.74 2.18
N SER A 205 2.99 7.21 2.00
CA SER A 205 3.30 8.39 1.18
C SER A 205 3.08 8.12 -0.32
N ASP A 206 3.25 6.88 -0.78
CA ASP A 206 3.01 6.46 -2.17
C ASP A 206 1.52 6.13 -2.43
N LYS A 207 0.68 7.19 -2.51
CA LYS A 207 -0.79 7.08 -2.59
C LYS A 207 -1.34 6.42 -3.86
N LYS A 208 -0.56 6.28 -4.93
CA LYS A 208 -0.99 5.76 -6.25
C LYS A 208 -0.37 4.41 -6.61
N ARG A 209 0.27 3.73 -5.65
CA ARG A 209 0.95 2.45 -5.93
C ARG A 209 -0.04 1.35 -6.36
N LYS A 210 0.35 0.58 -7.39
CA LYS A 210 -0.28 -0.70 -7.70
C LYS A 210 0.14 -1.71 -6.62
N THR A 211 -0.83 -2.41 -6.04
CA THR A 211 -0.63 -3.46 -5.04
C THR A 211 -1.16 -4.77 -5.57
N PHE A 212 -0.50 -5.87 -5.22
CA PHE A 212 -0.89 -7.22 -5.64
C PHE A 212 -1.37 -8.04 -4.44
N ASP A 213 -2.28 -8.98 -4.68
CA ASP A 213 -2.79 -9.85 -3.60
C ASP A 213 -1.88 -11.09 -3.40
N LYS A 214 -0.92 -11.34 -4.32
CA LYS A 214 0.10 -12.40 -4.26
C LYS A 214 1.45 -11.88 -4.78
N ILE A 215 2.55 -12.49 -4.35
CA ILE A 215 3.89 -12.22 -4.90
C ILE A 215 3.89 -12.64 -6.39
N GLN A 216 4.18 -11.69 -7.28
CA GLN A 216 4.26 -11.93 -8.71
C GLN A 216 5.55 -12.69 -9.06
N ASN A 217 5.52 -13.51 -10.12
CA ASN A 217 6.67 -14.26 -10.66
C ASN A 217 7.56 -14.90 -9.57
N PHE A 218 7.00 -15.89 -8.85
CA PHE A 218 7.69 -16.52 -7.73
C PHE A 218 8.89 -17.34 -8.22
N ASP A 219 10.09 -16.89 -7.84
CA ASP A 219 11.37 -17.49 -8.23
C ASP A 219 12.15 -17.96 -6.99
N LEU A 220 13.12 -18.85 -7.18
CA LEU A 220 14.00 -19.37 -6.13
C LEU A 220 14.73 -18.24 -5.39
N LYS A 221 15.14 -17.17 -6.10
CA LYS A 221 15.76 -16.00 -5.47
C LYS A 221 14.83 -15.31 -4.47
N LYS A 222 13.54 -15.18 -4.82
CA LYS A 222 12.52 -14.61 -3.94
C LYS A 222 12.23 -15.53 -2.76
N SER A 223 12.23 -16.84 -2.99
CA SER A 223 12.10 -17.86 -1.94
C SER A 223 13.23 -17.78 -0.90
N ILE A 224 14.50 -17.75 -1.36
CA ILE A 224 15.67 -17.59 -0.48
C ILE A 224 15.60 -16.28 0.29
N LEU A 225 15.19 -15.19 -0.37
CA LEU A 225 15.03 -13.90 0.29
C LEU A 225 13.99 -13.96 1.43
N LEU A 226 12.84 -14.62 1.23
CA LEU A 226 11.84 -14.80 2.27
C LEU A 226 12.36 -15.59 3.48
N VAL A 227 13.20 -16.60 3.26
CA VAL A 227 13.85 -17.34 4.36
C VAL A 227 14.82 -16.44 5.13
N ILE A 228 15.65 -15.65 4.44
CA ILE A 228 16.56 -14.69 5.08
C ILE A 228 15.78 -13.65 5.87
N VAL A 229 14.68 -13.15 5.32
CA VAL A 229 13.80 -12.18 5.98
C VAL A 229 13.19 -12.79 7.24
N GLY A 230 12.68 -14.02 7.15
CA GLY A 230 12.23 -14.77 8.31
C GLY A 230 13.34 -14.90 9.36
N PHE A 231 14.55 -15.29 8.95
CA PHE A 231 15.69 -15.44 9.85
C PHE A 231 16.05 -14.17 10.60
N VAL A 232 16.23 -13.05 9.91
CA VAL A 232 16.56 -11.75 10.52
C VAL A 232 15.43 -11.29 11.45
N GLY A 233 14.17 -11.41 11.00
CA GLY A 233 13.00 -11.12 11.81
C GLY A 233 12.91 -11.99 13.07
N GLY A 234 13.24 -13.28 12.95
CA GLY A 234 13.33 -14.23 14.05
C GLY A 234 14.39 -13.85 15.08
N VAL A 235 15.54 -13.33 14.65
CA VAL A 235 16.56 -12.81 15.58
C VAL A 235 15.98 -11.66 16.42
N PHE A 236 15.26 -10.71 15.82
CA PHE A 236 14.61 -9.64 16.57
C PHE A 236 13.52 -10.16 17.53
N SER A 237 12.75 -11.15 17.10
CA SER A 237 11.81 -11.86 17.97
C SER A 237 12.52 -12.53 19.14
N GLY A 238 13.69 -13.13 18.94
CA GLY A 238 14.49 -13.73 20.03
C GLY A 238 14.98 -12.73 21.08
N ILE A 239 15.15 -11.46 20.72
CA ILE A 239 15.57 -10.39 21.66
C ILE A 239 14.38 -9.88 22.48
N SER A 240 13.23 -9.66 21.84
CA SER A 240 12.12 -8.88 22.43
C SER A 240 10.76 -9.58 22.47
N GLY A 241 10.63 -10.72 21.80
CA GLY A 241 9.43 -11.56 21.78
C GLY A 241 8.52 -11.25 20.60
N SER A 242 8.76 -10.17 19.86
CA SER A 242 8.09 -9.82 18.59
C SER A 242 9.11 -9.17 17.62
N GLY A 243 8.84 -9.18 16.32
CA GLY A 243 9.71 -8.54 15.33
C GLY A 243 9.73 -9.23 13.96
N LEU A 244 9.50 -10.54 13.92
CA LEU A 244 9.42 -11.27 12.65
C LEU A 244 8.29 -10.78 11.77
N ASP A 245 7.12 -10.59 12.35
CA ASP A 245 5.91 -10.06 11.73
C ASP A 245 6.13 -8.66 11.17
N VAL A 246 6.73 -7.76 11.94
CA VAL A 246 7.05 -6.39 11.54
C VAL A 246 8.02 -6.37 10.36
N PHE A 247 9.09 -7.16 10.44
CA PHE A 247 10.12 -7.22 9.40
C PHE A 247 9.59 -7.87 8.12
N SER A 248 8.90 -9.01 8.24
CA SER A 248 8.26 -9.69 7.11
C SER A 248 7.20 -8.80 6.47
N PHE A 249 6.36 -8.11 7.25
CA PHE A 249 5.35 -7.18 6.74
C PHE A 249 6.00 -6.08 5.90
N SER A 250 7.07 -5.49 6.41
CA SER A 250 7.79 -4.41 5.72
C SER A 250 8.33 -4.87 4.38
N VAL A 251 8.94 -6.05 4.30
CA VAL A 251 9.49 -6.57 3.06
C VAL A 251 8.38 -6.91 2.06
N ILE A 252 7.35 -7.65 2.45
CA ILE A 252 6.30 -8.05 1.49
C ILE A 252 5.50 -6.84 0.98
N THR A 253 5.31 -5.81 1.80
CA THR A 253 4.56 -4.60 1.40
C THR A 253 5.40 -3.58 0.64
N LEU A 254 6.67 -3.37 0.99
CA LEU A 254 7.54 -2.40 0.32
C LEU A 254 8.22 -2.98 -0.92
N LEU A 255 8.77 -4.20 -0.81
CA LEU A 255 9.55 -4.82 -1.88
C LEU A 255 8.65 -5.52 -2.91
N PHE A 256 7.80 -6.43 -2.45
CA PHE A 256 6.90 -7.21 -3.32
C PHE A 256 5.55 -6.52 -3.59
N ARG A 257 5.31 -5.36 -2.97
CA ARG A 257 4.07 -4.58 -3.10
C ARG A 257 2.79 -5.39 -2.86
N VAL A 258 2.87 -6.35 -1.95
CA VAL A 258 1.69 -7.09 -1.49
C VAL A 258 0.76 -6.12 -0.76
N ASN A 259 -0.54 -6.26 -1.01
CA ASN A 259 -1.59 -5.44 -0.40
C ASN A 259 -1.56 -5.58 1.12
N GLU A 260 -1.67 -4.47 1.86
CA GLU A 260 -1.65 -4.48 3.33
C GLU A 260 -2.76 -5.35 3.93
N LYS A 261 -3.89 -5.44 3.22
CA LYS A 261 -5.04 -6.28 3.60
C LYS A 261 -4.73 -7.78 3.55
N VAL A 262 -3.74 -8.21 2.78
CA VAL A 262 -3.24 -9.60 2.72
C VAL A 262 -1.99 -9.78 3.59
N ALA A 263 -1.12 -8.77 3.61
CA ALA A 263 0.11 -8.78 4.39
C ALA A 263 -0.15 -8.87 5.91
N THR A 264 -1.10 -8.08 6.43
CA THR A 264 -1.44 -8.07 7.87
C THR A 264 -1.88 -9.45 8.40
N PRO A 265 -2.88 -10.14 7.81
CA PRO A 265 -3.25 -11.48 8.29
C PRO A 265 -2.13 -12.51 8.11
N THR A 266 -1.28 -12.35 7.08
CA THR A 266 -0.10 -13.20 6.87
C THR A 266 0.90 -13.04 8.02
N THR A 267 1.21 -11.81 8.42
CA THR A 267 2.21 -11.53 9.45
C THR A 267 1.70 -11.79 10.87
N VAL A 268 0.41 -11.60 11.13
CA VAL A 268 -0.23 -12.03 12.39
C VAL A 268 -0.11 -13.55 12.55
N SER A 269 -0.34 -14.31 11.48
CA SER A 269 -0.17 -15.77 11.51
C SER A 269 1.29 -16.16 11.73
N LEU A 270 2.23 -15.46 11.08
CA LEU A 270 3.67 -15.62 11.31
C LEU A 270 4.07 -15.34 12.77
N ALA A 271 3.53 -14.28 13.38
CA ALA A 271 3.78 -13.95 14.78
C ALA A 271 3.32 -15.09 15.71
N GLY A 272 2.14 -15.67 15.45
CA GLY A 272 1.60 -16.79 16.22
C GLY A 272 2.47 -18.05 16.13
N ILE A 273 2.91 -18.42 14.93
CA ILE A 273 3.79 -19.58 14.70
C ILE A 273 5.14 -19.36 15.38
N ASN A 274 5.79 -18.21 15.11
CA ASN A 274 7.11 -17.93 15.65
C ASN A 274 7.11 -17.81 17.18
N SER A 275 6.03 -17.26 17.75
CA SER A 275 5.88 -17.16 19.21
C SER A 275 5.66 -18.53 19.86
N ALA A 276 4.95 -19.44 19.21
CA ALA A 276 4.80 -20.82 19.69
C ALA A 276 6.15 -21.54 19.75
N VAL A 277 6.99 -21.36 18.73
CA VAL A 277 8.37 -21.90 18.71
C VAL A 277 9.22 -21.29 19.83
N GLY A 278 9.21 -19.96 19.97
CA GLY A 278 9.94 -19.26 21.03
C GLY A 278 9.50 -19.69 22.43
N PHE A 279 8.19 -19.80 22.66
CA PHE A 279 7.64 -20.27 23.93
C PHE A 279 8.03 -21.72 24.23
N PHE A 280 7.85 -22.62 23.25
CA PHE A 280 8.26 -24.02 23.39
C PHE A 280 9.74 -24.14 23.74
N TRP A 281 10.61 -23.41 23.04
CA TRP A 281 12.06 -23.44 23.27
C TRP A 281 12.42 -22.94 24.68
N ARG A 282 11.87 -21.79 25.10
CA ARG A 282 12.11 -21.21 26.42
C ARG A 282 11.58 -22.09 27.56
N HIS A 283 10.44 -22.73 27.36
CA HIS A 283 9.81 -23.57 28.38
C HIS A 283 10.43 -24.95 28.48
N GLN A 284 10.55 -25.67 27.36
CA GLN A 284 10.92 -27.09 27.32
C GLN A 284 12.42 -27.33 27.14
N MET A 285 13.13 -26.50 26.38
CA MET A 285 14.56 -26.71 26.15
C MET A 285 15.40 -26.00 27.21
N GLN A 286 15.09 -24.74 27.51
CA GLN A 286 15.90 -23.92 28.42
C GLN A 286 15.38 -23.90 29.87
N HIS A 287 14.13 -24.28 30.12
CA HIS A 287 13.47 -24.23 31.43
C HIS A 287 13.66 -22.89 32.17
N ALA A 288 13.70 -21.79 31.42
CA ALA A 288 14.19 -20.50 31.92
C ALA A 288 13.11 -19.42 32.01
N ILE A 289 11.83 -19.79 31.91
CA ILE A 289 10.70 -18.87 32.06
C ILE A 289 10.50 -18.56 33.55
N GLN A 290 10.59 -17.28 33.90
CA GLN A 290 10.41 -16.84 35.29
C GLN A 290 8.95 -16.98 35.76
N PRO A 291 8.71 -17.26 37.06
CA PRO A 291 7.35 -17.35 37.63
C PRO A 291 6.49 -16.11 37.37
N LEU A 292 7.09 -14.92 37.40
CA LEU A 292 6.37 -13.67 37.14
C LEU A 292 5.74 -13.63 35.73
N ALA A 293 6.40 -14.21 34.72
CA ALA A 293 5.82 -14.30 33.38
C ALA A 293 4.60 -15.24 33.36
N TRP A 294 4.61 -16.33 34.13
CA TRP A 294 3.47 -17.22 34.31
C TRP A 294 2.30 -16.55 35.03
N GLU A 295 2.56 -15.78 36.08
CA GLU A 295 1.54 -15.02 36.81
C GLU A 295 0.82 -14.03 35.87
N TYR A 296 1.57 -13.23 35.12
CA TYR A 296 0.99 -12.31 34.14
C TYR A 296 0.29 -13.05 33.00
N PHE A 297 0.87 -14.14 32.50
CA PHE A 297 0.26 -14.93 31.45
C PHE A 297 -1.11 -15.46 31.87
N ALA A 298 -1.20 -16.02 33.07
CA ALA A 298 -2.45 -16.56 33.60
C ALA A 298 -3.58 -15.52 33.62
N VAL A 299 -3.33 -14.28 34.04
CA VAL A 299 -4.40 -13.24 34.07
C VAL A 299 -4.73 -12.64 32.70
N CYS A 300 -3.83 -12.79 31.71
CA CYS A 300 -4.01 -12.22 30.38
C CYS A 300 -4.64 -13.17 29.36
N VAL A 301 -4.46 -14.50 29.48
CA VAL A 301 -5.02 -15.51 28.56
C VAL A 301 -6.51 -15.30 28.22
N PRO A 302 -7.43 -15.12 29.20
CA PRO A 302 -8.85 -14.95 28.88
C PRO A 302 -9.12 -13.63 28.17
N ILE A 303 -8.35 -12.57 28.46
CA ILE A 303 -8.53 -11.29 27.77
C ILE A 303 -8.05 -11.40 26.32
N VAL A 304 -6.84 -11.92 26.12
CA VAL A 304 -6.19 -11.91 24.82
C VAL A 304 -6.90 -12.81 23.81
N SER A 305 -7.47 -13.93 24.25
CA SER A 305 -8.30 -14.81 23.41
C SER A 305 -9.58 -14.16 22.87
N ILE A 306 -10.07 -13.08 23.51
CA ILE A 306 -11.23 -12.32 23.06
C ILE A 306 -10.77 -11.17 22.17
N PHE A 307 -9.84 -10.37 22.68
CA PHE A 307 -9.49 -9.09 22.06
C PHE A 307 -8.61 -9.24 20.83
N ALA A 308 -7.79 -10.30 20.70
CA ALA A 308 -6.99 -10.52 19.49
C ALA A 308 -7.87 -10.85 18.25
N PRO A 309 -8.80 -11.83 18.30
CA PRO A 309 -9.79 -12.03 17.25
C PRO A 309 -10.63 -10.80 16.93
N LEU A 310 -11.07 -10.06 17.96
CA LEU A 310 -11.83 -8.83 17.79
C LEU A 310 -11.01 -7.76 17.08
N GLY A 311 -9.71 -7.65 17.37
CA GLY A 311 -8.77 -6.78 16.68
C GLY A 311 -8.71 -7.07 15.17
N SER A 312 -8.53 -8.34 14.80
CA SER A 312 -8.51 -8.75 13.38
C SER A 312 -9.83 -8.44 12.67
N PHE A 313 -10.96 -8.62 13.37
CA PHE A 313 -12.28 -8.23 12.85
C PHE A 313 -12.42 -6.72 12.67
N ILE A 314 -11.98 -5.90 13.64
CA ILE A 314 -12.04 -4.44 13.55
C ILE A 314 -11.18 -3.93 12.39
N SER A 315 -9.99 -4.50 12.19
CA SER A 315 -9.09 -4.18 11.08
C SER A 315 -9.73 -4.39 9.71
N SER A 316 -10.62 -5.39 9.58
CA SER A 316 -11.35 -5.62 8.32
C SER A 316 -12.31 -4.47 7.94
N HIS A 317 -12.70 -3.63 8.90
CA HIS A 317 -13.58 -2.47 8.70
C HIS A 317 -12.81 -1.15 8.62
N PHE A 318 -11.69 -1.04 9.34
CA PHE A 318 -10.89 0.17 9.39
C PHE A 318 -10.05 0.37 8.13
N HIS A 319 -9.99 1.61 7.67
CA HIS A 319 -9.13 2.00 6.58
C HIS A 319 -7.66 2.02 7.03
N ARG A 320 -6.77 1.53 6.16
CA ARG A 320 -5.33 1.36 6.42
C ARG A 320 -4.62 2.56 7.07
N GLN A 321 -5.06 3.79 6.76
CA GLN A 321 -4.48 5.01 7.33
C GLN A 321 -4.79 5.17 8.82
N THR A 322 -5.96 4.72 9.28
CA THR A 322 -6.35 4.80 10.70
C THR A 322 -5.45 3.91 11.55
N LEU A 323 -5.20 2.69 11.10
CA LEU A 323 -4.29 1.75 11.76
C LEU A 323 -2.85 2.27 11.77
N ALA A 324 -2.39 2.85 10.66
CA ALA A 324 -1.05 3.43 10.58
C ALA A 324 -0.84 4.62 11.54
N ILE A 325 -1.85 5.50 11.70
CA ILE A 325 -1.78 6.61 12.67
C ILE A 325 -1.62 6.07 14.10
N PHE A 326 -2.35 5.01 14.44
CA PHE A 326 -2.23 4.40 15.77
C PHE A 326 -0.81 3.90 16.03
N ILE A 327 -0.22 3.21 15.06
CA ILE A 327 1.16 2.73 15.12
C ILE A 327 2.14 3.90 15.28
N TYR A 328 2.00 4.97 14.50
CA TYR A 328 2.89 6.15 14.60
C TYR A 328 2.87 6.75 16.01
N ILE A 329 1.69 6.88 16.61
CA ILE A 329 1.56 7.40 17.97
C ILE A 329 2.21 6.43 18.96
N LEU A 330 1.89 5.14 18.87
CA LEU A 330 2.39 4.13 19.81
C LEU A 330 3.91 4.08 19.81
N GLU A 331 4.52 4.02 18.63
CA GLU A 331 5.98 3.90 18.51
C GLU A 331 6.69 5.18 18.90
N THR A 332 6.12 6.34 18.61
CA THR A 332 6.65 7.62 19.08
C THR A 332 6.59 7.71 20.60
N VAL A 333 5.49 7.30 21.22
CA VAL A 333 5.37 7.25 22.69
C VAL A 333 6.37 6.26 23.28
N ALA A 334 6.54 5.09 22.68
CA ALA A 334 7.47 4.07 23.16
C ALA A 334 8.93 4.56 23.14
N ILE A 335 9.39 5.16 22.03
CA ILE A 335 10.76 5.67 21.94
C ILE A 335 10.99 6.86 22.88
N VAL A 336 10.06 7.81 22.96
CA VAL A 336 10.18 8.98 23.86
C VAL A 336 10.18 8.52 25.31
N SER A 337 9.29 7.61 25.68
CA SER A 337 9.23 7.06 27.04
C SER A 337 10.51 6.31 27.39
N ALA A 338 11.10 5.57 26.44
CA ALA A 338 12.37 4.88 26.66
C ALA A 338 13.51 5.87 26.96
N PHE A 339 13.64 6.95 26.18
CA PHE A 339 14.67 7.97 26.45
C PHE A 339 14.47 8.68 27.79
N VAL A 340 13.22 8.97 28.17
CA VAL A 340 12.90 9.64 29.44
C VAL A 340 13.13 8.73 30.66
N ILE A 341 12.75 7.45 30.56
CA ILE A 341 12.76 6.50 31.69
C ILE A 341 14.12 5.81 31.85
N ILE A 342 14.72 5.35 30.75
CA ILE A 342 16.02 4.63 30.78
C ILE A 342 17.17 5.62 31.00
N GLN A 343 17.04 6.86 30.49
CA GLN A 343 18.11 7.87 30.52
C GLN A 343 19.43 7.29 29.99
N PRO A 344 19.45 6.81 28.72
CA PRO A 344 20.60 6.13 28.15
C PRO A 344 21.84 7.03 28.16
N ASP A 345 23.01 6.43 28.40
CA ASP A 345 24.28 7.13 28.23
C ASP A 345 24.48 7.54 26.77
N LEU A 346 25.51 8.34 26.51
CA LEU A 346 25.80 8.81 25.14
C LEU A 346 26.02 7.64 24.18
N THR A 347 26.69 6.59 24.65
CA THR A 347 26.96 5.38 23.84
C THR A 347 25.67 4.69 23.42
N LEU A 348 24.79 4.40 24.37
CA LEU A 348 23.53 3.72 24.11
C LEU A 348 22.57 4.58 23.28
N SER A 349 22.59 5.89 23.48
CA SER A 349 21.87 6.86 22.65
C SER A 349 22.35 6.84 21.19
N ILE A 350 23.67 6.86 20.97
CA ILE A 350 24.25 6.76 19.61
C ILE A 350 23.88 5.43 18.96
N ILE A 351 23.95 4.32 19.71
CA ILE A 351 23.57 3.00 19.19
C ILE A 351 22.09 2.99 18.77
N SER A 352 21.18 3.51 19.60
CA SER A 352 19.75 3.60 19.29
C SER A 352 19.48 4.44 18.03
N VAL A 353 20.05 5.64 17.95
CA VAL A 353 19.92 6.50 16.77
C VAL A 353 20.49 5.81 15.53
N SER A 354 21.61 5.10 15.67
CA SER A 354 22.20 4.33 14.57
C SER A 354 21.26 3.23 14.07
N PHE A 355 20.58 2.50 14.96
CA PHE A 355 19.56 1.51 14.57
C PHE A 355 18.40 2.15 13.81
N VAL A 356 17.91 3.32 14.26
CA VAL A 356 16.84 4.04 13.55
C VAL A 356 17.30 4.49 12.17
N VAL A 357 18.52 5.04 12.04
CA VAL A 357 19.07 5.50 10.76
C VAL A 357 19.30 4.34 9.80
N VAL A 358 19.90 3.24 10.27
CA VAL A 358 20.11 2.03 9.46
C VAL A 358 18.77 1.43 9.03
N GLY A 359 17.79 1.36 9.94
CA GLY A 359 16.43 0.92 9.64
C GLY A 359 15.77 1.81 8.57
N PHE A 360 15.88 3.13 8.71
CA PHE A 360 15.39 4.07 7.70
C PHE A 360 16.01 3.85 6.32
N LEU A 361 17.35 3.76 6.25
CA LEU A 361 18.07 3.51 5.00
C LEU A 361 17.66 2.18 4.37
N PHE A 362 17.51 1.13 5.20
CA PHE A 362 17.06 -0.18 4.78
C PHE A 362 15.65 -0.13 4.17
N TYR A 363 14.68 0.45 4.87
CA TYR A 363 13.30 0.55 4.36
C TYR A 363 13.19 1.48 3.15
N TYR A 364 13.97 2.55 3.10
CA TYR A 364 14.06 3.42 1.93
C TYR A 364 14.62 2.65 0.72
N LEU A 365 15.67 1.85 0.91
CA LEU A 365 16.22 0.99 -0.13
C LEU A 365 15.20 -0.05 -0.60
N LEU A 366 14.48 -0.70 0.31
CA LEU A 366 13.40 -1.64 -0.05
C LEU A 366 12.31 -0.96 -0.88
N ALA A 367 11.87 0.24 -0.48
CA ALA A 367 10.87 1.01 -1.22
C ALA A 367 11.37 1.40 -2.62
N PHE A 368 12.66 1.74 -2.74
CA PHE A 368 13.30 2.05 -4.01
C PHE A 368 13.41 0.81 -4.90
N LEU A 369 13.90 -0.31 -4.38
CA LEU A 369 14.00 -1.57 -5.10
C LEU A 369 12.63 -2.07 -5.55
N GLY A 370 11.60 -1.98 -4.70
CA GLY A 370 10.23 -2.37 -5.06
C GLY A 370 9.65 -1.56 -6.23
N ARG A 371 10.02 -0.28 -6.39
CA ARG A 371 9.66 0.52 -7.58
C ARG A 371 10.35 0.00 -8.85
N ARG A 372 11.63 -0.38 -8.74
CA ARG A 372 12.43 -0.89 -9.86
C ARG A 372 11.98 -2.29 -10.29
N PHE A 373 11.68 -3.18 -9.34
CA PHE A 373 11.21 -4.54 -9.60
C PHE A 373 9.94 -4.57 -10.46
N ILE A 374 8.96 -3.69 -10.19
CA ILE A 374 7.75 -3.61 -11.02
C ILE A 374 8.05 -3.11 -12.43
N SER A 375 8.98 -2.16 -12.56
CA SER A 375 9.36 -1.63 -13.87
C SER A 375 10.04 -2.71 -14.72
N GLN A 376 10.88 -3.55 -14.09
CA GLN A 376 11.52 -4.70 -14.73
C GLN A 376 10.55 -5.86 -15.00
N GLU A 377 9.66 -6.23 -14.07
CA GLU A 377 8.68 -7.30 -14.34
C GLU A 377 7.67 -6.91 -15.43
N HIS A 378 7.28 -5.64 -15.53
CA HIS A 378 6.54 -5.18 -16.71
C HIS A 378 7.37 -5.39 -17.97
N PHE A 379 8.66 -5.04 -17.96
CA PHE A 379 9.57 -5.22 -19.10
C PHE A 379 9.78 -6.71 -19.46
N ASP A 380 9.97 -7.61 -18.49
CA ASP A 380 10.12 -9.05 -18.71
C ASP A 380 8.81 -9.70 -19.20
N SER A 381 7.65 -9.20 -18.77
CA SER A 381 6.35 -9.63 -19.31
C SER A 381 6.13 -9.20 -20.76
N PHE A 382 6.77 -8.11 -21.19
CA PHE A 382 6.88 -7.75 -22.62
C PHE A 382 7.82 -8.71 -23.36
N GLY A 383 8.86 -9.22 -22.70
CA GLY A 383 9.79 -10.21 -23.26
C GLY A 383 9.19 -11.58 -23.60
N CYS A 384 7.96 -11.90 -23.15
CA CYS A 384 7.23 -13.10 -23.60
C CYS A 384 6.42 -12.88 -24.89
N MET A 385 6.64 -11.77 -25.62
CA MET A 385 6.26 -11.62 -27.04
C MET A 385 7.33 -12.18 -28.00
N ASP A 386 8.24 -13.03 -27.51
CA ASP A 386 9.25 -13.66 -28.35
C ASP A 386 8.72 -14.97 -28.95
N ASP A 387 7.88 -14.80 -29.97
CA ASP A 387 7.89 -15.64 -31.16
C ASP A 387 7.49 -14.73 -32.34
N SER A 388 8.52 -14.04 -32.85
CA SER A 388 8.62 -13.17 -34.03
C SER A 388 8.00 -11.76 -33.97
N ILE A 389 8.74 -10.77 -33.45
CA ILE A 389 8.51 -9.36 -33.86
C ILE A 389 9.36 -8.97 -35.06
N CYS A 390 10.63 -9.40 -35.18
CA CYS A 390 11.30 -9.63 -36.49
C CYS A 390 12.78 -10.03 -36.34
N PRO A 391 13.16 -11.31 -36.49
CA PRO A 391 14.56 -11.70 -36.48
C PRO A 391 15.24 -11.79 -37.86
N LEU A 392 14.69 -11.21 -38.96
CA LEU A 392 15.39 -10.90 -40.25
C LEU A 392 14.47 -10.26 -41.32
N GLY A 393 13.38 -9.57 -40.92
CA GLY A 393 12.47 -8.86 -41.82
C GLY A 393 12.23 -7.41 -41.37
N PRO A 394 11.59 -6.57 -42.21
CA PRO A 394 11.22 -5.22 -41.83
C PRO A 394 10.00 -5.23 -40.89
N LEU A 395 9.97 -4.30 -39.94
CA LEU A 395 8.81 -4.05 -39.08
C LEU A 395 7.70 -3.39 -39.91
N ILE A 396 6.60 -4.11 -40.13
CA ILE A 396 5.49 -3.66 -40.99
C ILE A 396 4.43 -2.93 -40.15
N LEU A 397 4.16 -1.67 -40.47
CA LEU A 397 3.20 -0.80 -39.78
C LEU A 397 2.15 -0.26 -40.76
N GLY A 398 0.92 -0.10 -40.26
CA GLY A 398 -0.16 0.51 -41.04
C GLY A 398 -0.28 2.00 -40.79
N TYR A 399 -0.53 2.79 -41.84
CA TYR A 399 -0.88 4.21 -41.74
C TYR A 399 -2.06 4.55 -42.65
N SER A 400 -2.84 5.57 -42.29
CA SER A 400 -3.99 6.02 -43.07
C SER A 400 -3.88 7.45 -43.57
N ALA A 401 -3.29 8.35 -42.78
CA ALA A 401 -3.16 9.76 -43.10
C ALA A 401 -1.77 10.30 -42.78
N ASP A 402 -1.32 11.26 -43.59
CA ASP A 402 -0.18 12.10 -43.24
C ASP A 402 -0.62 13.11 -42.17
N TYR A 403 0.12 13.15 -41.06
CA TYR A 403 -0.15 13.97 -39.90
C TYR A 403 1.13 14.67 -39.42
N PHE A 404 1.35 15.89 -39.89
CA PHE A 404 2.50 16.70 -39.50
C PHE A 404 2.35 17.19 -38.04
N PRO A 405 3.41 17.16 -37.20
CA PRO A 405 4.80 16.74 -37.47
C PRO A 405 5.09 15.26 -37.13
N TYR A 406 4.06 14.44 -36.93
CA TYR A 406 4.19 13.10 -36.36
C TYR A 406 4.52 12.01 -37.38
N ILE A 407 3.89 12.03 -38.55
CA ILE A 407 4.20 11.15 -39.68
C ILE A 407 3.81 11.85 -40.97
N TYR A 408 4.75 12.04 -41.88
CA TYR A 408 4.46 12.63 -43.18
C TYR A 408 5.46 12.15 -44.21
N LYS A 409 5.00 12.05 -45.45
CA LYS A 409 5.85 11.74 -46.59
C LYS A 409 6.54 13.01 -47.11
N GLN A 410 7.86 12.96 -47.25
CA GLN A 410 8.66 14.01 -47.88
C GLN A 410 8.58 13.91 -49.42
N ASP A 411 8.98 14.98 -50.12
CA ASP A 411 8.96 15.05 -51.59
C ASP A 411 9.82 13.96 -52.26
N ASN A 412 10.85 13.46 -51.56
CA ASN A 412 11.72 12.36 -52.00
C ASN A 412 11.07 10.96 -51.83
N GLY A 413 9.84 10.89 -51.33
CA GLY A 413 9.11 9.66 -51.09
C GLY A 413 9.42 8.93 -49.78
N GLN A 414 10.34 9.45 -48.97
CA GLN A 414 10.65 8.91 -47.64
C GLN A 414 9.68 9.43 -46.58
N PHE A 415 9.46 8.63 -45.54
CA PHE A 415 8.66 9.04 -44.39
C PHE A 415 9.54 9.69 -43.32
N ASN A 416 9.00 10.71 -42.68
CA ASN A 416 9.64 11.40 -41.56
C ASN A 416 8.58 11.82 -40.53
N GLY A 417 9.02 12.11 -39.31
CA GLY A 417 8.18 12.58 -38.22
C GLY A 417 8.42 11.84 -36.91
N VAL A 418 7.84 12.38 -35.83
CA VAL A 418 8.04 11.90 -34.45
C VAL A 418 7.70 10.41 -34.29
N PHE A 419 6.61 9.94 -34.90
CA PHE A 419 6.22 8.53 -34.84
C PHE A 419 7.12 7.64 -35.71
N TYR A 420 7.54 8.14 -36.87
CA TYR A 420 8.48 7.40 -37.71
C TYR A 420 9.80 7.13 -36.98
N ASP A 421 10.37 8.14 -36.32
CA ASP A 421 11.59 7.98 -35.54
C ASP A 421 11.39 7.07 -34.32
N LEU A 422 10.25 7.18 -33.63
CA LEU A 422 9.93 6.29 -32.50
C LEU A 422 9.97 4.82 -32.91
N TYR A 423 9.25 4.45 -33.98
CA TYR A 423 9.21 3.07 -34.44
C TYR A 423 10.53 2.62 -35.05
N ARG A 424 11.36 3.54 -35.57
CA ARG A 424 12.70 3.22 -36.06
C ARG A 424 13.63 2.81 -34.92
N VAL A 425 13.53 3.47 -33.77
CA VAL A 425 14.26 3.10 -32.55
C VAL A 425 13.79 1.74 -32.04
N ILE A 426 12.47 1.53 -31.96
CA ILE A 426 11.89 0.24 -31.54
C ILE A 426 12.36 -0.89 -32.47
N ALA A 427 12.27 -0.70 -33.79
CA ALA A 427 12.73 -1.69 -34.76
C ALA A 427 14.21 -2.05 -34.59
N LYS A 428 15.06 -1.07 -34.28
CA LYS A 428 16.49 -1.29 -34.04
C LYS A 428 16.75 -2.06 -32.74
N ASP A 429 16.04 -1.73 -31.68
CA ASP A 429 16.18 -2.40 -30.38
C ASP A 429 15.70 -3.86 -30.43
N GLU A 430 14.68 -4.14 -31.25
CA GLU A 430 14.11 -5.48 -31.50
C GLU A 430 14.84 -6.28 -32.60
N GLY A 431 15.91 -5.73 -33.20
CA GLY A 431 16.73 -6.44 -34.20
C GLY A 431 16.12 -6.57 -35.61
N CYS A 432 15.18 -5.70 -35.98
CA CYS A 432 14.52 -5.68 -37.30
C CYS A 432 15.40 -5.02 -38.39
N ASP A 433 15.20 -5.38 -39.67
CA ASP A 433 15.97 -4.84 -40.82
C ASP A 433 15.57 -3.39 -41.22
N GLY A 434 14.41 -2.93 -40.77
CA GLY A 434 13.92 -1.58 -41.07
C GLY A 434 12.42 -1.40 -40.80
N LEU A 435 11.84 -0.37 -41.39
CA LEU A 435 10.40 -0.06 -41.31
C LEU A 435 9.76 -0.17 -42.70
N GLU A 436 8.66 -0.90 -42.79
CA GLU A 436 7.79 -0.93 -43.98
C GLU A 436 6.43 -0.34 -43.60
N LEU A 437 5.97 0.68 -44.33
CA LEU A 437 4.67 1.32 -44.08
C LEU A 437 3.65 0.94 -45.15
N ARG A 438 2.50 0.43 -44.72
CA ARG A 438 1.37 0.08 -45.60
C ARG A 438 0.23 1.05 -45.44
N LYS A 439 -0.29 1.55 -46.56
CA LYS A 439 -1.37 2.54 -46.58
C LYS A 439 -2.72 1.84 -46.49
N PHE A 440 -3.58 2.34 -45.61
CA PHE A 440 -4.95 1.90 -45.43
C PHE A 440 -5.93 3.07 -45.51
N PRO A 441 -7.23 2.82 -45.73
CA PRO A 441 -8.25 3.88 -45.68
C PRO A 441 -8.35 4.52 -44.29
N ALA A 442 -8.61 5.83 -44.25
CA ALA A 442 -8.78 6.58 -43.01
C ALA A 442 -10.01 6.10 -42.23
N GLN A 443 -9.79 5.62 -41.01
CA GLN A 443 -10.85 5.12 -40.14
C GLN A 443 -11.60 6.27 -39.47
N ARG A 444 -12.93 6.25 -39.54
CA ARG A 444 -13.82 7.16 -38.83
C ARG A 444 -14.55 6.41 -37.73
N ILE A 445 -15.02 7.14 -36.72
CA ILE A 445 -15.86 6.57 -35.64
C ILE A 445 -17.10 5.86 -36.21
N SER A 446 -17.60 6.33 -37.36
CA SER A 446 -18.77 5.77 -38.06
C SER A 446 -18.45 4.64 -39.05
N SER A 447 -17.19 4.23 -39.20
CA SER A 447 -16.82 3.15 -40.13
C SER A 447 -17.27 1.79 -39.58
N GLU A 448 -17.99 1.01 -40.39
CA GLU A 448 -18.44 -0.35 -40.03
C GLU A 448 -17.34 -1.41 -40.13
N TYR A 449 -16.26 -1.13 -40.85
CA TYR A 449 -15.11 -2.04 -41.03
C TYR A 449 -14.10 -1.95 -39.89
N GLU A 450 -13.31 -3.01 -39.71
CA GLU A 450 -12.30 -3.17 -38.66
C GLU A 450 -11.10 -2.22 -38.85
N VAL A 451 -10.27 -2.04 -37.81
CA VAL A 451 -9.06 -1.19 -37.92
C VAL A 451 -8.18 -1.74 -39.05
N PHE A 452 -7.90 -0.89 -40.05
CA PHE A 452 -7.19 -1.28 -41.28
C PHE A 452 -7.78 -2.53 -41.96
N ASP A 453 -9.11 -2.61 -42.05
CA ASP A 453 -9.83 -3.74 -42.64
C ASP A 453 -9.43 -5.09 -41.99
N GLY A 454 -9.10 -5.10 -40.70
CA GLY A 454 -8.70 -6.31 -39.97
C GLY A 454 -7.26 -6.76 -40.25
N ALA A 455 -6.43 -5.92 -40.88
CA ALA A 455 -5.01 -6.23 -41.14
C ALA A 455 -4.22 -6.50 -39.85
N ILE A 456 -4.60 -5.87 -38.73
CA ILE A 456 -4.01 -6.15 -37.41
C ILE A 456 -4.41 -7.55 -36.93
N ASP A 457 -5.68 -7.95 -37.10
CA ASP A 457 -6.16 -9.28 -36.71
C ASP A 457 -5.52 -10.39 -37.55
N ARG A 458 -5.31 -10.13 -38.85
CA ARG A 458 -4.61 -11.04 -39.77
C ARG A 458 -3.08 -11.04 -39.61
N ARG A 459 -2.53 -10.19 -38.73
CA ARG A 459 -1.08 -9.99 -38.54
C ARG A 459 -0.34 -9.54 -39.81
N GLU A 460 -1.02 -8.83 -40.70
CA GLU A 460 -0.40 -8.22 -41.90
C GLU A 460 0.40 -6.96 -41.55
N VAL A 461 0.03 -6.29 -40.46
CA VAL A 461 0.76 -5.17 -39.85
C VAL A 461 0.75 -5.35 -38.34
N LEU A 462 1.82 -4.91 -37.67
CA LEU A 462 1.91 -5.02 -36.21
C LEU A 462 0.91 -4.07 -35.51
N THR A 463 0.89 -2.81 -35.95
CA THR A 463 0.06 -1.77 -35.35
C THR A 463 -0.05 -0.54 -36.26
N ALA A 464 -0.88 0.43 -35.85
CA ALA A 464 -1.00 1.72 -36.50
C ALA A 464 0.12 2.66 -36.04
N ILE A 465 0.87 3.22 -36.99
CA ILE A 465 1.88 4.25 -36.71
C ILE A 465 1.24 5.64 -36.56
N ASP A 466 0.07 5.86 -37.16
CA ASP A 466 -0.68 7.11 -37.10
C ASP A 466 -1.75 7.09 -36.00
N THR A 467 -2.37 8.25 -35.76
CA THR A 467 -3.45 8.37 -34.79
C THR A 467 -4.76 7.79 -35.35
N SER A 468 -4.89 6.47 -35.31
CA SER A 468 -6.17 5.82 -35.60
C SER A 468 -7.18 6.08 -34.47
N PHE A 469 -8.38 6.53 -34.83
CA PHE A 469 -9.46 6.72 -33.85
C PHE A 469 -9.95 5.35 -33.34
N LEU A 470 -9.77 5.09 -32.05
CA LEU A 470 -10.28 3.88 -31.41
C LEU A 470 -11.80 3.96 -31.24
N ARG A 471 -12.52 2.94 -31.71
CA ARG A 471 -13.95 2.79 -31.43
C ARG A 471 -14.14 2.11 -30.07
N PRO A 472 -15.31 2.28 -29.42
CA PRO A 472 -15.61 1.59 -28.15
C PRO A 472 -15.49 0.06 -28.23
N THR A 473 -15.72 -0.53 -29.40
CA THR A 473 -15.55 -1.97 -29.66
C THR A 473 -14.09 -2.40 -29.70
N ASP A 474 -13.21 -1.53 -30.21
CA ASP A 474 -11.79 -1.82 -30.40
C ASP A 474 -11.07 -1.93 -29.04
N LEU A 475 -11.53 -1.18 -28.03
CA LEU A 475 -11.02 -1.20 -26.64
C LEU A 475 -11.12 -2.58 -25.96
N LYS A 476 -12.07 -3.41 -26.39
CA LYS A 476 -12.22 -4.78 -25.87
C LYS A 476 -11.54 -5.82 -26.76
N ARG A 477 -11.28 -5.49 -28.03
CA ARG A 477 -10.78 -6.42 -29.05
C ARG A 477 -9.26 -6.45 -29.10
N TYR A 478 -8.61 -5.30 -28.99
CA TYR A 478 -7.16 -5.19 -29.08
C TYR A 478 -6.50 -4.90 -27.72
N ARG A 479 -5.22 -5.26 -27.62
CA ARG A 479 -4.38 -4.84 -26.49
C ARG A 479 -3.74 -3.51 -26.82
N HIS A 480 -3.70 -2.60 -25.85
CA HIS A 480 -3.15 -1.26 -26.02
C HIS A 480 -1.90 -1.08 -25.15
N SER A 481 -0.91 -0.37 -25.70
CA SER A 481 0.24 0.09 -24.94
C SER A 481 -0.14 1.21 -23.98
N THR A 482 0.80 1.60 -23.11
CA THR A 482 0.64 2.85 -22.36
C THR A 482 0.55 4.03 -23.33
N THR A 483 -0.26 5.03 -22.99
CA THR A 483 -0.42 6.23 -23.81
C THR A 483 0.92 6.93 -24.01
N ALA A 484 1.41 6.97 -25.26
CA ALA A 484 2.67 7.64 -25.61
C ALA A 484 2.55 9.16 -25.64
N LEU A 485 1.38 9.69 -26.01
CA LEU A 485 1.09 11.12 -26.09
C LEU A 485 -0.28 11.44 -25.53
N THR A 486 -0.37 12.45 -24.66
CA THR A 486 -1.64 12.99 -24.17
C THR A 486 -1.91 14.33 -24.85
N THR A 487 -2.91 14.41 -25.71
CA THR A 487 -3.34 15.68 -26.32
C THR A 487 -4.53 16.26 -25.55
N LYS A 488 -4.59 17.58 -25.45
CA LYS A 488 -5.75 18.30 -24.91
C LYS A 488 -6.58 18.85 -26.06
N MET A 489 -7.89 19.01 -25.85
CA MET A 489 -8.74 19.74 -26.78
C MET A 489 -8.20 21.17 -26.91
N MET A 490 -7.86 21.57 -28.14
CA MET A 490 -7.37 22.90 -28.45
C MET A 490 -8.38 23.59 -29.35
N PHE A 491 -8.80 24.78 -28.95
CA PHE A 491 -9.56 25.67 -29.82
C PHE A 491 -8.57 26.51 -30.62
N MET A 492 -8.73 26.55 -31.94
CA MET A 492 -7.92 27.39 -32.82
C MET A 492 -8.84 28.45 -33.40
N GLU A 493 -8.47 29.72 -33.19
CA GLU A 493 -9.07 30.87 -33.86
C GLU A 493 -8.02 31.47 -34.79
N GLN A 494 -8.46 32.09 -35.88
CA GLN A 494 -7.56 32.88 -36.72
C GLN A 494 -6.93 33.97 -35.84
N GLN A 495 -5.60 34.08 -35.89
CA GLN A 495 -4.91 35.20 -35.26
C GLN A 495 -5.43 36.49 -35.92
N LYS A 496 -6.12 37.33 -35.16
CA LYS A 496 -6.45 38.67 -35.62
C LYS A 496 -5.13 39.42 -35.72
N ASP A 497 -4.77 39.79 -36.94
CA ASP A 497 -3.78 40.84 -37.13
C ASP A 497 -4.38 42.10 -36.50
N ASP A 498 -3.85 42.50 -35.35
CA ASP A 498 -4.09 43.82 -34.80
C ASP A 498 -3.43 44.81 -35.75
N GLY A 499 -4.12 45.09 -36.86
CA GLY A 499 -3.71 46.08 -37.85
C GLY A 499 -3.36 47.37 -37.13
N LEU A 500 -2.26 48.00 -37.56
CA LEU A 500 -1.71 49.24 -37.01
C LEU A 500 -2.83 50.16 -36.52
N THR A 501 -2.87 50.38 -35.21
CA THR A 501 -3.90 51.16 -34.53
C THR A 501 -4.13 52.49 -35.25
N SER A 502 -5.37 52.76 -35.64
CA SER A 502 -5.83 54.04 -36.17
C SER A 502 -5.36 55.23 -35.30
N ASP A 503 -5.11 56.40 -35.92
CA ASP A 503 -4.59 57.68 -35.35
C ASP A 503 -5.19 58.17 -34.02
N ILE A 504 -6.25 57.54 -33.52
CA ILE A 504 -6.92 57.84 -32.24
C ILE A 504 -6.22 57.14 -31.06
N SER A 505 -5.23 56.27 -31.31
CA SER A 505 -4.44 55.59 -30.25
C SER A 505 -3.72 56.56 -29.31
N PHE A 506 -3.46 57.80 -29.72
CA PHE A 506 -2.96 58.86 -28.82
C PHE A 506 -3.95 59.20 -27.69
N TYR A 507 -5.26 59.16 -27.96
CA TYR A 507 -6.30 59.45 -26.98
C TYR A 507 -6.71 58.23 -26.14
N ALA A 508 -6.30 57.02 -26.54
CA ALA A 508 -6.55 55.81 -25.76
C ALA A 508 -5.80 55.78 -24.42
N MET A 509 -4.83 56.68 -24.21
CA MET A 509 -4.11 56.78 -22.94
C MET A 509 -4.96 57.35 -21.79
N PHE A 510 -6.03 58.09 -22.09
CA PHE A 510 -6.94 58.64 -21.09
C PHE A 510 -8.35 58.05 -21.28
N PRO A 511 -8.99 57.51 -20.23
CA PRO A 511 -10.39 57.11 -20.28
C PRO A 511 -11.26 58.27 -20.79
N ALA A 512 -12.25 57.99 -21.64
CA ALA A 512 -13.16 59.00 -22.19
C ALA A 512 -13.79 59.91 -21.11
N ASN A 513 -14.00 59.35 -19.91
CA ASN A 513 -14.51 60.06 -18.74
C ASN A 513 -13.61 61.23 -18.32
N ILE A 514 -12.28 61.10 -18.43
CA ILE A 514 -11.33 62.17 -18.09
C ILE A 514 -11.43 63.30 -19.12
N PHE A 515 -11.54 62.95 -20.40
CA PHE A 515 -11.69 63.96 -21.46
C PHE A 515 -13.00 64.74 -21.29
N ILE A 516 -14.10 64.05 -21.01
CA ILE A 516 -15.39 64.70 -20.71
C ILE A 516 -15.30 65.57 -19.46
N LEU A 517 -14.63 65.10 -18.40
CA LEU A 517 -14.43 65.87 -17.17
C LEU A 517 -13.65 67.16 -17.45
N LEU A 518 -12.57 67.10 -18.24
CA LEU A 518 -11.78 68.28 -18.62
C LEU A 518 -12.63 69.29 -19.40
N VAL A 519 -13.47 68.83 -20.33
CA VAL A 519 -14.39 69.71 -21.08
C VAL A 519 -15.44 70.34 -20.14
N VAL A 520 -16.01 69.57 -19.21
CA VAL A 520 -16.98 70.08 -18.24
C VAL A 520 -16.34 71.10 -17.29
N VAL A 521 -15.14 70.81 -16.77
CA VAL A 521 -14.40 71.75 -15.91
C VAL A 521 -14.05 73.02 -16.69
N TRP A 522 -13.64 72.89 -17.95
CA TRP A 522 -13.36 74.04 -18.81
C TRP A 522 -14.61 74.91 -19.08
N LEU A 523 -15.77 74.28 -19.32
CA LEU A 523 -17.05 74.99 -19.48
C LEU A 523 -17.47 75.69 -18.18
N ILE A 524 -17.33 75.04 -17.02
CA ILE A 524 -17.64 75.64 -15.71
C ILE A 524 -16.71 76.83 -15.45
N TYR A 525 -15.41 76.67 -15.70
CA TYR A 525 -14.42 77.74 -15.52
C TYR A 525 -14.73 78.93 -16.42
N SER A 526 -14.95 78.69 -17.72
CA SER A 526 -15.28 79.75 -18.69
C SER A 526 -16.59 80.47 -18.34
N SER A 527 -17.57 79.73 -17.80
CA SER A 527 -18.85 80.31 -17.36
C SER A 527 -18.69 81.18 -16.11
N LEU A 528 -17.85 80.76 -15.16
CA LEU A 528 -17.52 81.55 -13.97
C LEU A 528 -16.73 82.82 -14.33
N GLU A 529 -15.77 82.71 -15.25
CA GLU A 529 -15.00 83.85 -15.75
C GLU A 529 -15.89 84.87 -16.48
N TYR A 530 -16.84 84.40 -17.29
CA TYR A 530 -17.83 85.26 -17.94
C TYR A 530 -18.76 85.97 -16.94
N LEU A 531 -19.15 85.30 -15.86
CA LEU A 531 -19.94 85.88 -14.77
C LEU A 531 -19.16 86.89 -13.92
N HIS A 532 -17.84 86.76 -13.83
CA HIS A 532 -16.98 87.68 -13.08
C HIS A 532 -16.65 88.97 -13.85
N HIS A 533 -16.76 88.94 -15.18
CA HIS A 533 -16.53 90.08 -16.07
C HIS A 533 -17.81 90.89 -16.41
N ARG A 534 -18.96 90.51 -15.87
CA ARG A 534 -20.23 91.27 -15.89
C ARG A 534 -20.46 91.91 -14.54
#